data_AF-A0A1N6TFT3-F1
#
_entry.id   AF-A0A1N6TFT3-F1
#
_cell.length_a   1.000
_cell.length_b   1.000
_cell.length_c   1.000
_cell.angle_alpha   90.00
_cell.angle_beta   90.00
_cell.angle_gamma   90.00
#
_symmetry.space_group_name_H-M   'P 1'
#
loop_
_entity.id
_entity.type
_entity.pdbx_description
1 polymer ?
#
loop_
_entity_poly.entity_id
_entity_poly.type
_entity_poly.pdbx_seq_one_letter_code
_entity_poly.pdbx_strand_id
1 'polypeptide(L)'
;MKNKTRKLVWASFLLILGIILPRLVNLTGSITLGNLISPMHIPVFLTALILGPFYGTLVGFITPLFSTLLFAMPPMMPPIAVLMAFELAAFGLIAGYLYSDRSKNIYLSLISAMILGRLVYGLALIAIGPIFNFNPPFIPFLQGAFITGIPGMVIQLVLVPMIIDKIKPIKEFAEFNRKIK
;
A
#
# COMPACT_ATOMS: atom_id res chain seq x y z
N MET A 1 -18.24 8.81 -20.79
CA MET A 1 -18.18 9.04 -19.32
C MET A 1 -16.99 9.94 -19.00
N LYS A 2 -17.19 11.08 -18.31
CA LYS A 2 -16.11 12.01 -17.93
C LYS A 2 -14.96 11.25 -17.26
N ASN A 3 -13.72 11.46 -17.70
CA ASN A 3 -12.53 10.74 -17.22
C ASN A 3 -12.42 10.66 -15.68
N LYS A 4 -12.90 11.67 -14.96
CA LYS A 4 -12.93 11.71 -13.49
C LYS A 4 -13.80 10.63 -12.87
N THR A 5 -15.02 10.41 -13.38
CA THR A 5 -15.94 9.38 -12.85
C THR A 5 -15.37 7.98 -13.03
N ARG A 6 -14.72 7.74 -14.17
CA ARG A 6 -14.08 6.45 -14.47
C ARG A 6 -12.90 6.18 -13.53
N LYS A 7 -12.04 7.18 -13.28
CA LYS A 7 -10.93 7.09 -12.31
C LYS A 7 -11.44 6.78 -10.90
N LEU A 8 -12.54 7.42 -10.49
CA LEU A 8 -13.16 7.18 -9.18
C LEU A 8 -13.64 5.73 -9.03
N VAL A 9 -14.36 5.19 -10.02
CA VAL A 9 -14.86 3.80 -9.98
C VAL A 9 -13.71 2.79 -9.87
N TRP A 10 -12.64 2.98 -10.63
CA TRP A 10 -11.45 2.12 -10.54
C TRP A 10 -10.73 2.24 -9.19
N ALA A 11 -10.64 3.45 -8.63
CA ALA A 11 -10.07 3.66 -7.30
C ALA A 11 -10.90 2.94 -6.23
N SER A 12 -12.23 3.04 -6.28
CA SER A 12 -13.13 2.34 -5.36
C SER A 12 -13.02 0.82 -5.50
N PHE A 13 -12.93 0.30 -6.73
CA PHE A 13 -12.75 -1.13 -6.98
C PHE A 13 -11.44 -1.65 -6.38
N LEU A 14 -10.32 -0.95 -6.61
CA LEU A 14 -9.02 -1.34 -6.07
C LEU A 14 -8.93 -1.17 -4.54
N LEU A 15 -9.64 -0.20 -3.97
CA LEU A 15 -9.78 -0.04 -2.53
C LEU A 15 -10.50 -1.24 -1.93
N ILE A 16 -11.65 -1.63 -2.49
CA ILE A 16 -12.41 -2.81 -2.04
C ILE A 16 -11.55 -4.07 -2.18
N LEU A 17 -10.79 -4.19 -3.28
CA LEU A 17 -9.84 -5.27 -3.47
C LEU A 17 -8.76 -5.26 -2.37
N GLY A 18 -8.23 -4.10 -2.02
CA GLY A 18 -7.30 -3.87 -0.90
C GLY A 18 -7.81 -4.34 0.46
N ILE A 19 -9.12 -4.26 0.67
CA ILE A 19 -9.78 -4.70 1.91
C ILE A 19 -10.07 -6.21 1.89
N ILE A 20 -10.48 -6.76 0.76
CA ILE A 20 -10.92 -8.17 0.65
C ILE A 20 -9.73 -9.13 0.50
N LEU A 21 -8.70 -8.78 -0.27
CA LEU A 21 -7.53 -9.64 -0.51
C LEU A 21 -6.87 -10.16 0.78
N PRO A 22 -6.59 -9.30 1.78
CA PRO A 22 -6.01 -9.73 3.06
C PRO A 22 -6.91 -10.71 3.81
N ARG A 23 -8.24 -10.56 3.70
CA ARG A 23 -9.20 -11.47 4.32
C ARG A 23 -9.18 -12.85 3.68
N LEU A 24 -9.13 -12.91 2.35
CA LEU A 24 -9.06 -14.17 1.60
C LEU A 24 -7.76 -14.94 1.88
N VAL A 25 -6.64 -14.22 1.98
CA VAL A 25 -5.34 -14.83 2.30
C VAL A 25 -5.32 -15.35 3.74
N ASN A 26 -5.85 -14.58 4.71
CA ASN A 26 -5.98 -15.02 6.11
C ASN A 26 -6.92 -16.22 6.30
N LEU A 27 -7.87 -16.45 5.39
CA LEU A 27 -8.79 -17.59 5.44
C LEU A 27 -8.21 -18.88 4.84
N THR A 28 -7.27 -18.78 3.90
CA THR A 28 -6.74 -19.93 3.15
C THR A 28 -5.36 -20.40 3.62
N GLY A 29 -4.60 -19.57 4.32
CA GLY A 29 -3.30 -19.93 4.91
C GLY A 29 -3.09 -19.19 6.22
N SER A 30 -2.64 -19.91 7.25
CA SER A 30 -2.40 -19.47 8.64
C SER A 30 -2.19 -17.96 8.83
N ILE A 31 -2.84 -17.37 9.84
CA ILE A 31 -2.80 -15.95 10.26
C ILE A 31 -1.40 -15.29 10.17
N THR A 32 -0.35 -16.10 10.36
CA THR A 32 1.06 -15.71 10.29
C THR A 32 1.50 -15.31 8.88
N LEU A 33 1.06 -16.01 7.84
CA LEU A 33 1.38 -15.69 6.45
C LEU A 33 0.69 -14.40 5.98
N GLY A 34 -0.54 -14.15 6.43
CA GLY A 34 -1.23 -12.90 6.09
C GLY A 34 -0.60 -11.66 6.72
N ASN A 35 -0.07 -11.77 7.94
CA ASN A 35 0.72 -10.69 8.55
C ASN A 35 2.08 -10.51 7.85
N LEU A 36 2.75 -11.61 7.48
CA LEU A 36 4.07 -11.57 6.82
C LEU A 36 4.02 -11.04 5.38
N ILE A 37 2.95 -11.33 4.64
CA ILE A 37 2.81 -10.95 3.23
C ILE A 37 2.14 -9.57 3.08
N SER A 38 1.44 -9.12 4.12
CA SER A 38 0.66 -7.87 4.15
C SER A 38 -0.02 -7.57 2.80
N PRO A 39 -0.99 -8.41 2.36
CA PRO A 39 -1.56 -8.37 1.00
C PRO A 39 -2.16 -7.02 0.61
N MET A 40 -2.47 -6.16 1.60
CA MET A 40 -2.99 -4.80 1.41
C MET A 40 -2.10 -3.90 0.54
N HIS A 41 -0.78 -4.13 0.54
CA HIS A 41 0.14 -3.30 -0.22
C HIS A 41 0.00 -3.51 -1.74
N ILE A 42 -0.39 -4.71 -2.19
CA ILE A 42 -0.46 -5.02 -3.62
C ILE A 42 -1.53 -4.15 -4.32
N PRO A 43 -2.79 -4.07 -3.85
CA PRO A 43 -3.79 -3.21 -4.47
C PRO A 43 -3.45 -1.72 -4.37
N VAL A 44 -2.75 -1.29 -3.31
CA VAL A 44 -2.30 0.10 -3.17
C VAL A 44 -1.21 0.45 -4.19
N PHE A 45 -0.20 -0.42 -4.36
CA PHE A 45 0.79 -0.26 -5.42
C PHE A 45 0.14 -0.26 -6.80
N LEU A 46 -0.82 -1.16 -7.04
CA LEU A 46 -1.55 -1.21 -8.30
C LEU A 46 -2.33 0.09 -8.54
N THR A 47 -3.01 0.62 -7.51
CA THR A 47 -3.73 1.90 -7.59
C THR A 47 -2.78 3.04 -7.93
N ALA A 48 -1.64 3.14 -7.26
CA ALA A 48 -0.63 4.16 -7.52
C ALA A 48 -0.07 4.06 -8.95
N LEU A 49 0.18 2.84 -9.41
CA LEU A 49 0.72 2.55 -10.73
C LEU A 49 -0.31 2.65 -11.85
N ILE A 50 -1.63 2.62 -11.59
CA ILE A 50 -2.67 2.78 -12.62
C ILE A 50 -3.26 4.19 -12.63
N LEU A 51 -3.63 4.71 -11.45
CA LEU A 51 -4.40 5.94 -11.29
C LEU A 51 -3.53 7.15 -10.95
N GLY A 52 -2.27 6.92 -10.57
CA GLY A 52 -1.30 7.95 -10.24
C GLY A 52 -1.20 8.24 -8.73
N PRO A 53 -0.33 9.20 -8.35
CA PRO A 53 0.04 9.44 -6.96
C PRO A 53 -1.15 9.86 -6.10
N PHE A 54 -2.01 10.77 -6.59
CA PHE A 54 -3.15 11.28 -5.81
C PHE A 54 -4.11 10.17 -5.36
N TYR A 55 -4.56 9.32 -6.31
CA TYR A 55 -5.46 8.21 -5.99
C TYR A 55 -4.73 7.10 -5.22
N GLY A 56 -3.44 6.85 -5.51
CA GLY A 56 -2.63 5.89 -4.76
C GLY A 56 -2.49 6.26 -3.29
N THR A 57 -2.21 7.52 -2.98
CA THR A 57 -2.13 8.03 -1.61
C THR A 57 -3.48 7.95 -0.90
N LEU A 58 -4.56 8.37 -1.57
CA LEU A 58 -5.89 8.41 -0.97
C LEU A 58 -6.41 7.01 -0.67
N VAL A 59 -6.25 6.07 -1.60
CA VAL A 59 -6.60 4.65 -1.37
C VAL A 59 -5.67 4.05 -0.31
N GLY A 60 -4.37 4.33 -0.36
CA GLY A 60 -3.40 3.84 0.62
C GLY A 60 -3.70 4.26 2.05
N PHE A 61 -4.15 5.50 2.25
CA PHE A 61 -4.55 6.01 3.57
C PHE A 61 -5.86 5.39 4.06
N ILE A 62 -6.86 5.30 3.18
CA ILE A 62 -8.22 4.88 3.56
C ILE A 62 -8.31 3.36 3.77
N THR A 63 -7.58 2.57 2.98
CA THR A 63 -7.66 1.09 2.99
C THR A 63 -7.47 0.47 4.38
N PRO A 64 -6.39 0.73 5.12
CA PRO A 64 -6.20 0.13 6.43
C PRO A 64 -7.23 0.62 7.45
N LEU A 65 -7.61 1.91 7.42
CA LEU A 65 -8.63 2.48 8.32
C LEU A 65 -9.99 1.80 8.12
N PHE A 66 -10.44 1.67 6.86
CA PHE A 66 -11.69 0.98 6.55
C PHE A 66 -11.62 -0.52 6.86
N SER A 67 -10.46 -1.15 6.62
CA SER A 67 -10.29 -2.55 6.95
C SER A 67 -10.41 -2.80 8.47
N THR A 68 -9.85 -1.90 9.30
CA THR A 68 -10.04 -1.99 10.75
C THR A 68 -11.48 -1.80 11.20
N LEU A 69 -12.21 -0.87 10.57
CA LEU A 69 -13.61 -0.63 10.90
C LEU A 69 -14.50 -1.84 10.57
N LEU A 70 -14.21 -2.53 9.47
CA LEU A 70 -15.02 -3.66 8.98
C LEU A 70 -14.65 -5.00 9.62
N PHE A 71 -13.36 -5.23 9.90
CA PHE A 71 -12.86 -6.55 10.28
C PHE A 71 -12.14 -6.58 11.63
N ALA A 72 -12.06 -5.44 12.34
CA ALA A 72 -11.29 -5.28 13.57
C ALA A 72 -9.80 -5.69 13.45
N MET A 73 -9.29 -5.73 12.20
CA MET A 73 -7.92 -6.12 11.85
C MET A 73 -7.41 -5.20 10.72
N PRO A 74 -6.18 -4.69 10.78
CA PRO A 74 -5.21 -4.79 11.90
C PRO A 74 -5.73 -4.17 13.22
N PRO A 75 -5.22 -4.61 14.38
CA PRO A 75 -5.70 -4.09 15.66
C PRO A 75 -5.55 -2.56 15.73
N MET A 76 -6.55 -1.88 16.29
CA MET A 76 -6.46 -0.44 16.59
C MET A 76 -5.53 -0.16 17.77
N MET A 77 -5.23 -1.17 18.58
CA MET A 77 -4.37 -1.07 19.75
C MET A 77 -3.40 -2.26 19.73
N PRO A 78 -2.09 -2.05 19.48
CA PRO A 78 -1.42 -0.76 19.22
C PRO A 78 -1.89 -0.11 17.90
N PRO A 79 -1.64 1.21 17.66
CA PRO A 79 -2.20 1.98 16.53
C PRO A 79 -1.63 1.61 15.14
N ILE A 80 -1.38 0.31 14.90
CA ILE A 80 -0.84 -0.27 13.67
C ILE A 80 -1.64 0.20 12.47
N ALA A 81 -2.97 0.28 12.59
CA ALA A 81 -3.85 0.78 11.55
C ALA A 81 -3.50 2.19 11.05
N VAL A 82 -3.23 3.09 12.00
CA VAL A 82 -2.91 4.50 11.71
C VAL A 82 -1.50 4.59 11.15
N LEU A 83 -0.54 3.86 11.73
CA LEU A 83 0.82 3.82 11.20
C LEU A 83 0.86 3.26 9.77
N MET A 84 0.11 2.19 9.51
CA MET A 84 -0.04 1.60 8.18
C MET A 84 -0.74 2.57 7.22
N ALA A 85 -1.73 3.35 7.66
CA ALA A 85 -2.35 4.37 6.83
C ALA A 85 -1.33 5.38 6.31
N PHE A 86 -0.43 5.87 7.17
CA PHE A 86 0.66 6.77 6.76
C PHE A 86 1.71 6.08 5.87
N GLU A 87 2.08 4.84 6.19
CA GLU A 87 3.02 4.04 5.38
C GLU A 87 2.48 3.79 3.96
N LEU A 88 1.24 3.29 3.83
CA LEU A 88 0.63 3.00 2.54
C LEU A 88 0.29 4.28 1.76
N ALA A 89 -0.05 5.38 2.44
CA ALA A 89 -0.20 6.68 1.79
C ALA A 89 1.12 7.14 1.15
N ALA A 90 2.24 6.98 1.86
CA ALA A 90 3.57 7.29 1.34
C ALA A 90 3.94 6.36 0.18
N PHE A 91 3.70 5.05 0.29
CA PHE A 91 3.90 4.11 -0.82
C PHE A 91 3.14 4.53 -2.07
N GLY A 92 1.86 4.89 -1.90
CA GLY A 92 1.01 5.34 -3.00
C GLY A 92 1.51 6.62 -3.66
N LEU A 93 2.02 7.56 -2.86
CA LEU A 93 2.58 8.82 -3.35
C LEU A 93 3.86 8.57 -4.15
N ILE A 94 4.82 7.85 -3.54
CA ILE A 94 6.17 7.67 -4.09
C ILE A 94 6.14 6.75 -5.30
N ALA A 95 5.44 5.61 -5.23
CA ALA A 95 5.32 4.70 -6.36
C ALA A 95 4.58 5.37 -7.53
N GLY A 96 3.51 6.12 -7.23
CA GLY A 96 2.73 6.82 -8.25
C GLY A 96 3.51 7.97 -8.90
N TYR A 97 4.29 8.73 -8.12
CA TYR A 97 5.10 9.85 -8.59
C TYR A 97 6.31 9.37 -9.41
N LEU A 98 7.10 8.43 -8.88
CA LEU A 98 8.34 7.99 -9.52
C LEU A 98 8.07 7.22 -10.83
N TYR A 99 6.98 6.46 -10.87
CA TYR A 99 6.54 5.79 -12.09
C TYR A 99 6.04 6.79 -13.15
N SER A 100 5.40 7.88 -12.73
CA SER A 100 4.82 8.86 -13.66
C SER A 100 5.82 9.89 -14.18
N ASP A 101 6.81 10.28 -13.38
CA ASP A 101 7.62 11.48 -13.64
C ASP A 101 9.09 11.18 -13.97
N ARG A 102 9.67 10.10 -13.42
CA ARG A 102 11.14 9.94 -13.39
C ARG A 102 11.70 8.73 -14.11
N SER A 103 11.09 7.55 -14.02
CA SER A 103 11.81 6.32 -14.39
C SER A 103 11.05 5.36 -15.32
N LYS A 104 9.70 5.39 -15.37
CA LYS A 104 8.86 4.32 -15.97
C LYS A 104 9.22 2.88 -15.54
N ASN A 105 10.21 2.72 -14.66
CA ASN A 105 10.74 1.45 -14.22
C ASN A 105 10.02 1.06 -12.94
N ILE A 106 9.22 0.01 -13.02
CA ILE A 106 8.33 -0.46 -11.96
C ILE A 106 9.16 -0.85 -10.72
N TYR A 107 10.31 -1.50 -10.93
CA TYR A 107 11.21 -1.93 -9.87
C TYR A 107 11.78 -0.76 -9.05
N LEU A 108 12.25 0.30 -9.72
CA LEU A 108 12.81 1.47 -9.03
C LEU A 108 11.73 2.19 -8.20
N SER A 109 10.50 2.25 -8.74
CA SER A 109 9.34 2.85 -8.06
C SER A 109 8.91 2.05 -6.83
N LEU A 110 8.96 0.71 -6.91
CA LEU A 110 8.63 -0.16 -5.79
C LEU A 110 9.68 -0.11 -4.68
N ILE A 111 10.97 -0.24 -5.01
CA ILE A 111 12.06 -0.26 -4.01
C ILE A 111 12.12 1.08 -3.27
N SER A 112 12.05 2.19 -4.00
CA SER A 112 12.05 3.53 -3.38
C SER A 112 10.84 3.74 -2.48
N ALA A 113 9.65 3.33 -2.94
CA ALA A 113 8.43 3.40 -2.13
C ALA A 113 8.56 2.57 -0.86
N MET A 114 9.03 1.32 -0.94
CA MET A 114 9.23 0.43 0.21
C MET A 114 10.17 1.04 1.25
N ILE A 115 11.33 1.56 0.83
CA ILE A 115 12.31 2.16 1.74
C ILE A 115 11.73 3.40 2.40
N LEU A 116 11.16 4.32 1.61
CA LEU A 116 10.67 5.60 2.11
C LEU A 116 9.41 5.43 2.96
N GLY A 117 8.47 4.55 2.61
CA GLY A 117 7.29 4.36 3.45
C GLY A 117 7.64 3.66 4.77
N ARG A 118 8.69 2.84 4.83
CA ARG A 118 9.20 2.34 6.12
C ARG A 118 9.82 3.44 6.99
N LEU A 119 10.45 4.44 6.38
CA LEU A 119 10.87 5.66 7.09
C LEU A 119 9.65 6.45 7.60
N VAL A 120 8.61 6.60 6.78
CA VAL A 120 7.35 7.25 7.19
C VAL A 120 6.66 6.47 8.30
N TYR A 121 6.68 5.14 8.28
CA TYR A 121 6.17 4.29 9.35
C TYR A 121 6.90 4.55 10.67
N GLY A 122 8.24 4.65 10.64
CA GLY A 122 9.04 5.02 11.81
C GLY A 122 8.72 6.43 12.32
N LEU A 123 8.62 7.42 11.43
CA LEU A 123 8.24 8.79 11.81
C LEU A 123 6.82 8.85 12.39
N ALA A 124 5.87 8.12 11.79
CA ALA A 124 4.51 8.00 12.29
C ALA A 124 4.46 7.36 13.68
N LEU A 125 5.31 6.36 13.95
CA LEU A 125 5.45 5.78 15.29
C LEU A 125 5.91 6.80 16.32
N ILE A 126 6.90 7.65 16.00
CA ILE A 126 7.37 8.70 16.91
C ILE A 126 6.27 9.74 17.16
N ALA A 127 5.54 10.13 16.11
CA ALA A 127 4.50 11.15 16.21
C ALA A 127 3.23 10.67 16.93
N ILE A 128 2.82 9.42 16.68
CA ILE A 128 1.51 8.88 17.11
C ILE A 128 1.64 7.91 18.29
N GLY A 129 2.77 7.23 18.44
CA GLY A 129 3.03 6.31 19.57
C GLY A 129 2.78 6.95 20.95
N PRO A 130 3.29 8.17 21.22
CA PRO A 130 3.07 8.85 22.50
C PRO A 130 1.60 9.16 22.79
N ILE A 131 0.79 9.41 21.76
CA ILE A 131 -0.63 9.76 21.88
C ILE A 131 -1.46 8.54 22.34
N PHE A 132 -1.00 7.33 22.03
CA PHE A 132 -1.69 6.07 22.37
C PHE A 132 -1.07 5.34 23.58
N ASN A 133 -0.22 6.01 24.38
CA ASN A 133 0.56 5.38 25.47
C ASN A 133 1.39 4.17 25.00
N PHE A 134 1.75 4.13 23.72
CA PHE A 134 2.52 3.05 23.12
C PHE A 134 3.89 3.58 22.71
N ASN A 135 4.84 3.53 23.66
CA ASN A 135 6.23 3.88 23.45
C ASN A 135 7.12 2.62 23.45
N PRO A 136 7.03 1.75 22.42
CA PRO A 136 8.02 0.71 22.26
C PRO A 136 9.39 1.34 21.98
N PRO A 137 10.49 0.67 22.34
CA PRO A 137 11.82 1.15 21.99
C PRO A 137 11.92 1.24 20.46
N PHE A 138 12.20 2.45 19.97
CA PHE A 138 12.14 2.81 18.54
C PHE A 138 12.99 1.88 17.66
N ILE A 139 14.22 1.60 18.09
CA ILE A 139 15.18 0.80 17.33
C ILE A 139 14.74 -0.69 17.23
N PRO A 140 14.42 -1.40 18.32
CA PRO A 140 13.90 -2.77 18.25
C PRO A 140 12.59 -2.90 17.46
N PHE A 141 11.68 -1.93 17.59
CA PHE A 141 10.39 -1.98 16.90
C PHE A 141 10.54 -1.78 15.39
N LEU A 142 11.36 -0.81 14.98
CA LEU A 142 11.65 -0.58 13.57
C LEU A 142 12.40 -1.78 12.99
N GLN A 143 13.41 -2.33 13.70
CA GLN A 143 14.10 -3.56 13.29
C GLN A 143 13.13 -4.74 13.16
N GLY A 144 12.22 -4.92 14.11
CA GLY A 144 11.18 -5.95 14.04
C GLY A 144 10.27 -5.78 12.83
N ALA A 145 9.79 -4.57 12.57
CA ALA A 145 8.94 -4.26 11.41
C ALA A 145 9.66 -4.45 10.07
N PHE A 146 10.96 -4.14 10.01
CA PHE A 146 11.80 -4.41 8.84
C PHE A 146 12.01 -5.91 8.64
N ILE A 147 12.48 -6.63 9.66
CA ILE A 147 12.81 -8.06 9.56
C ILE A 147 11.56 -8.89 9.21
N THR A 148 10.43 -8.61 9.87
CA THR A 148 9.15 -9.26 9.56
C THR A 148 8.57 -8.84 8.22
N GLY A 149 8.94 -7.65 7.73
CA GLY A 149 8.50 -7.11 6.44
C GLY A 149 9.30 -7.58 5.23
N ILE A 150 10.51 -8.13 5.39
CA ILE A 150 11.36 -8.58 4.28
C ILE A 150 10.67 -9.64 3.40
N PRO A 151 10.04 -10.70 3.95
CA PRO A 151 9.35 -11.70 3.13
C PRO A 151 8.24 -11.07 2.27
N GLY A 152 7.47 -10.15 2.85
CA GLY A 152 6.44 -9.39 2.16
C GLY A 152 7.00 -8.51 1.04
N MET A 153 8.11 -7.80 1.30
CA MET A 153 8.76 -6.95 0.28
C MET A 153 9.24 -7.76 -0.92
N VAL A 154 9.88 -8.92 -0.69
CA VAL A 154 10.35 -9.78 -1.78
C VAL A 154 9.18 -10.27 -2.63
N ILE A 155 8.10 -10.72 -2.00
CA ILE A 155 6.89 -11.16 -2.71
C ILE A 155 6.27 -10.01 -3.50
N GLN A 156 6.12 -8.83 -2.90
CA GLN A 156 5.56 -7.65 -3.56
C GLN A 156 6.42 -7.22 -4.77
N LEU A 157 7.74 -7.29 -4.66
CA LEU A 157 8.68 -6.99 -5.75
C LEU A 157 8.55 -7.93 -6.96
N VAL A 158 8.17 -9.18 -6.74
CA VAL A 158 7.95 -10.16 -7.82
C VAL A 158 6.51 -10.09 -8.35
N LEU A 159 5.53 -10.02 -7.45
CA LEU A 159 4.12 -10.15 -7.78
C LEU A 159 3.56 -8.89 -8.48
N VAL A 160 3.90 -7.69 -7.99
CA VAL A 160 3.38 -6.43 -8.53
C VAL A 160 3.74 -6.24 -10.02
N PRO A 161 5.01 -6.36 -10.45
CA PRO A 161 5.35 -6.22 -11.87
C PRO A 161 4.72 -7.32 -12.73
N MET A 162 4.67 -8.56 -12.24
CA MET A 162 4.04 -9.67 -12.97
C MET A 162 2.54 -9.42 -13.23
N ILE A 163 1.83 -8.87 -12.24
CA ILE A 163 0.42 -8.49 -12.38
C ILE A 163 0.28 -7.38 -13.42
N ILE A 164 1.12 -6.34 -13.37
CA ILE A 164 1.03 -5.21 -14.30
C ILE A 164 1.31 -5.64 -15.74
N ASP A 165 2.31 -6.51 -15.96
CA ASP A 165 2.64 -6.98 -17.30
C ASP A 165 1.60 -7.95 -17.86
N LYS A 166 0.94 -8.75 -17.01
CA LYS A 166 -0.18 -9.60 -17.45
C LYS A 166 -1.43 -8.80 -17.78
N ILE A 167 -1.67 -7.67 -17.11
CA ILE A 167 -2.87 -6.87 -17.37
C ILE A 167 -2.60 -5.78 -18.42
N LYS A 168 -2.38 -6.22 -19.67
CA LYS A 168 -2.29 -5.36 -20.86
C LYS A 168 -3.39 -4.29 -20.99
N PRO A 169 -4.70 -4.60 -20.82
CA PRO A 169 -5.76 -3.59 -20.96
C PRO A 169 -5.70 -2.51 -19.87
N ILE A 170 -5.21 -2.84 -18.68
CA ILE A 170 -5.01 -1.88 -17.60
C ILE A 170 -3.76 -1.03 -17.84
N LYS A 171 -2.71 -1.59 -18.46
CA LYS A 171 -1.51 -0.85 -18.84
C LYS A 171 -1.84 0.23 -19.88
N GLU A 172 -2.60 -0.11 -20.92
CA GLU A 172 -3.10 0.87 -21.90
C GLU A 172 -4.03 1.91 -21.25
N PHE A 173 -4.91 1.48 -20.35
CA PHE A 173 -5.79 2.37 -19.61
C PHE A 173 -5.03 3.33 -18.67
N ALA A 174 -3.97 2.85 -18.02
CA ALA A 174 -3.09 3.62 -17.15
C ALA A 174 -2.30 4.65 -17.96
N GLU A 175 -1.76 4.27 -19.13
CA GLU A 175 -1.08 5.19 -20.03
C GLU A 175 -2.03 6.24 -20.61
N PHE A 176 -3.24 5.83 -21.03
CA PHE A 176 -4.28 6.73 -21.53
C PHE A 176 -4.70 7.75 -20.46
N ASN A 177 -4.96 7.29 -19.23
CA ASN A 177 -5.36 8.17 -18.13
C ASN A 177 -4.23 9.07 -17.62
N ARG A 178 -2.97 8.73 -17.89
CA ARG A 178 -1.79 9.56 -17.57
C ARG A 178 -1.44 10.57 -18.65
N LYS A 179 -1.69 10.27 -19.94
CA LYS A 179 -1.53 11.25 -21.04
C LYS A 179 -2.55 12.39 -20.96
N ILE A 180 -3.73 12.12 -20.41
CA ILE A 180 -4.76 13.12 -20.15
C ILE A 180 -4.50 13.70 -18.76
N LYS A 181 -3.48 14.55 -18.67
CA LYS A 181 -3.21 15.41 -17.51
C LYS A 181 -4.09 16.65 -17.61
#